data_AF-A0A6N2S0A6-F1
#
_entry.id   AF-A0A6N2S0A6-F1
#
_cell.length_a   1.000
_cell.length_b   1.000
_cell.length_c   1.000
_cell.angle_alpha   90.00
_cell.angle_beta   90.00
_cell.angle_gamma   90.00
#
_symmetry.space_group_name_H-M   'P 1'
#
loop_
_entity.id
_entity.type
_entity.pdbx_description
1 polymer ?
#
loop_
_entity_poly.entity_id
_entity_poly.type
_entity_poly.pdbx_seq_one_letter_code
_entity_poly.pdbx_strand_id
1 'polypeptide(L)' 'MGQGVGRKLFDHCLSQCRARGISNFSFVTSPQAVGIYGKVGAQVVGEVPSSIDGRPIPRMDE' A
#
# COMPACT_ATOMS: atom_id res chain seq x y z
N MET A 1 18.35 -3.31 10.14
CA MET A 1 17.76 -1.98 10.40
C MET A 1 17.26 -1.41 9.09
N GLY A 2 15.96 -1.12 8.96
CA GLY A 2 15.38 -0.54 7.75
C GLY A 2 15.62 0.98 7.70
N GLN A 3 16.33 1.47 6.69
CA GLN A 3 16.77 2.87 6.55
C GLN A 3 15.63 3.87 6.24
N GLY A 4 14.36 3.50 6.43
CA GLY A 4 13.20 4.35 6.14
C GLY A 4 12.96 4.65 4.66
N VAL A 5 13.72 4.03 3.74
CA VAL A 5 13.60 4.24 2.29
C VAL A 5 12.19 3.92 1.79
N GLY A 6 11.59 2.81 2.24
CA GLY A 6 10.23 2.43 1.86
C GLY A 6 9.18 3.50 2.22
N ARG A 7 9.32 4.13 3.39
CA ARG A 7 8.43 5.23 3.80
C ARG A 7 8.63 6.46 2.92
N LYS A 8 9.88 6.85 2.65
CA LYS A 8 10.17 7.99 1.75
C LYS A 8 9.62 7.78 0.34
N LEU A 9 9.72 6.56 -0.19
CA LEU A 9 9.15 6.21 -1.50
C LEU A 9 7.62 6.28 -1.49
N PHE A 10 7.00 5.80 -0.41
CA PHE A 10 5.54 5.86 -0.26
C PHE A 10 5.04 7.31 -0.14
N ASP A 11 5.66 8.12 0.72
CA ASP A 11 5.36 9.55 0.87
C ASP A 11 5.53 10.29 -0.46
N HIS A 12 6.58 9.97 -1.23
CA HIS A 12 6.80 10.54 -2.56
C HIS A 12 5.68 10.12 -3.53
N CYS A 13 5.28 8.86 -3.53
CA CYS A 13 4.18 8.35 -4.36
C CYS A 13 2.87 9.09 -4.08
N LEU A 14 2.48 9.21 -2.80
CA LEU A 14 1.30 9.95 -2.37
C LEU A 14 1.35 11.43 -2.75
N SER A 15 2.52 12.06 -2.60
CA SER A 15 2.74 13.45 -3.02
C SER A 15 2.49 13.61 -4.53
N GLN A 16 2.95 12.66 -5.36
CA GLN A 16 2.66 12.67 -6.80
C GLN A 16 1.18 12.44 -7.10
N CYS A 17 0.50 11.56 -6.37
CA CYS A 17 -0.95 11.36 -6.50
C CYS A 17 -1.72 12.65 -6.21
N ARG A 18 -1.43 13.31 -5.08
CA ARG A 18 -2.06 14.58 -4.69
C ARG A 18 -1.79 15.69 -5.71
N ALA A 19 -0.55 15.79 -6.22
CA ALA A 19 -0.20 16.77 -7.26
C ALA A 19 -0.96 16.57 -8.57
N ARG A 20 -1.45 15.35 -8.83
CA ARG A 20 -2.26 15.00 -10.02
C ARG A 20 -3.76 15.02 -9.77
N GLY A 21 -4.21 15.39 -8.56
CA GLY A 21 -5.62 15.37 -8.19
C GLY A 21 -6.19 13.95 -8.01
N ILE A 22 -5.34 12.96 -7.74
CA ILE A 22 -5.77 11.59 -7.41
C ILE A 22 -6.16 11.56 -5.94
N SER A 23 -7.45 11.39 -5.67
CA SER A 23 -8.03 11.43 -4.32
C SER A 23 -7.96 10.11 -3.57
N ASN A 24 -7.72 8.99 -4.26
CA ASN A 24 -7.73 7.65 -3.67
C ASN A 24 -6.58 6.83 -4.24
N PHE A 25 -5.83 6.17 -3.37
CA PHE A 25 -4.76 5.26 -3.75
C PHE A 25 -4.98 3.86 -3.18
N SER A 26 -5.47 2.94 -4.03
CA SER A 26 -5.61 1.53 -3.68
C SER A 26 -4.45 0.69 -4.21
N PHE A 27 -3.95 -0.23 -3.39
CA PHE A 27 -2.90 -1.19 -3.78
C PHE A 27 -3.09 -2.55 -3.10
N VAL A 28 -2.36 -3.56 -3.57
CA VAL A 28 -2.36 -4.90 -2.96
C VAL A 28 -0.96 -5.21 -2.43
N THR A 29 -0.90 -5.90 -1.29
CA THR A 29 0.39 -6.22 -0.67
C THR A 29 0.36 -7.55 0.06
N SER A 30 1.53 -8.15 0.26
CA SER A 30 1.66 -9.39 1.04
C SER A 30 1.19 -9.21 2.50
N PRO A 31 0.57 -10.22 3.12
CA PRO A 31 0.09 -10.16 4.52
C PRO A 31 1.13 -9.69 5.53
N GLN A 32 2.39 -10.05 5.31
CA GLN A 32 3.53 -9.68 6.16
C GLN A 32 3.83 -8.17 6.12
N ALA A 33 3.44 -7.48 5.05
CA ALA A 33 3.71 -6.06 4.84
C ALA A 33 2.57 -5.14 5.30
N VAL A 34 1.40 -5.70 5.63
CA VAL A 34 0.23 -4.96 6.15
C VAL A 34 0.61 -4.05 7.32
N GLY A 35 1.38 -4.58 8.28
CA GLY A 35 1.82 -3.79 9.45
C GLY A 35 2.84 -2.70 9.13
N ILE A 36 3.48 -2.73 7.96
CA ILE A 36 4.40 -1.68 7.50
C ILE A 36 3.58 -0.54 6.90
N TYR A 37 2.65 -0.87 6.00
CA TYR A 37 1.79 0.10 5.34
C TYR A 37 0.77 0.74 6.29
N GLY A 38 0.28 -0.01 7.28
CA GLY A 38 -0.56 0.54 8.34
C GLY A 38 0.11 1.64 9.17
N LYS A 39 1.44 1.62 9.29
CA LYS A 39 2.19 2.69 9.99
C LYS A 39 2.30 3.98 9.19
N VAL A 40 1.99 3.95 7.89
CA VAL A 40 2.06 5.11 6.99
C VAL A 40 0.68 5.62 6.55
N GLY A 41 -0.40 5.12 7.16
CA GLY A 41 -1.78 5.60 6.92
C GLY A 41 -2.66 4.63 6.14
N ALA A 42 -2.07 3.62 5.49
CA ALA A 42 -2.84 2.70 4.66
C ALA A 42 -3.72 1.76 5.50
N GLN A 43 -4.97 1.58 5.09
CA GLN A 43 -5.95 0.73 5.76
C GLN A 43 -6.30 -0.49 4.91
N VAL A 44 -6.49 -1.65 5.55
CA VAL A 44 -6.99 -2.85 4.86
C VAL A 44 -8.46 -2.65 4.53
N VAL A 45 -8.81 -2.75 3.24
CA VAL A 45 -10.18 -2.60 2.73
C VAL A 45 -10.78 -3.90 2.20
N GLY A 46 -9.99 -4.98 2.17
CA GLY A 46 -10.45 -6.31 1.78
C GLY A 46 -9.30 -7.20 1.31
N GLU A 47 -9.64 -8.28 0.61
CA GLU A 47 -8.68 -9.21 0.02
C GLU A 47 -9.07 -9.50 -1.44
N VAL A 48 -8.08 -9.72 -2.30
CA VAL A 48 -8.28 -10.10 -3.70
C VAL A 48 -7.49 -11.35 -4.03
N PRO A 49 -7.97 -12.22 -4.94
CA PRO A 49 -7.21 -13.39 -5.37
C PRO A 49 -5.98 -12.95 -6.17
N SER A 50 -4.82 -13.52 -5.82
CA SER A 50 -3.58 -13.29 -6.55
C SER A 50 -3.70 -13.80 -7.98
N SER A 51 -3.29 -12.98 -8.95
CA SER A 51 -3.22 -13.41 -10.35
C SER A 51 -2.12 -14.46 -10.62
N ILE A 52 -1.22 -14.70 -9.66
CA ILE A 52 -0.10 -15.65 -9.80
C ILE A 52 -0.51 -17.05 -9.34
N ASP A 53 -1.19 -17.15 -8.20
CA ASP A 53 -1.41 -18.43 -7.51
C ASP A 53 -2.80 -18.51 -6.82
N GLY A 54 -3.68 -17.54 -7.04
CA GLY A 54 -5.05 -17.52 -6.48
C GLY A 54 -5.14 -17.23 -4.98
N ARG A 55 -4.02 -17.21 -4.24
CA ARG A 55 -3.99 -16.89 -2.80
C ARG A 55 -4.61 -15.53 -2.49
N PRO A 56 -5.32 -15.38 -1.36
CA PRO A 56 -5.85 -14.08 -0.95
C PRO A 56 -4.70 -13.12 -0.63
N ILE A 57 -4.76 -11.92 -1.23
CA ILE A 57 -3.82 -10.83 -1.01
C ILE A 57 -4.59 -9.65 -0.42
N PRO A 58 -4.15 -9.11 0.73
CA PRO A 58 -4.70 -7.89 1.30
C PRO A 58 -4.70 -6.73 0.29
N ARG A 59 -5.87 -6.14 0.11
CA ARG A 59 -6.06 -4.86 -0.56
C ARG A 59 -6.08 -3.75 0.49
N MET A 60 -5.30 -2.70 0.23
CA MET A 60 -5.18 -1.52 1.07
C MET A 60 -5.55 -0.26 0.32
N ASP A 61 -5.92 0.78 1.06
CA ASP A 61 -6.28 2.11 0.57
C ASP A 61 -5.60 3.19 1.43
N GLU A 62 -5.24 4.33 0.81
CA GLU A 62 -4.74 5.56 1.45
C GLU A 62 -5.47 6.78 0.89
#